data_AF-A0A2V9KE51-F1
#
_entry.id   AF-A0A2V9KE51-F1
#
_cell.length_a   1.000
_cell.length_b   1.000
_cell.length_c   1.000
_cell.angle_alpha   90.00
_cell.angle_beta   90.00
_cell.angle_gamma   90.00
#
_symmetry.space_group_name_H-M   'P 1'
#
loop_
_entity.id
_entity.type
_entity.pdbx_description
1 polymer ?
#
loop_
_entity_poly.entity_id
_entity_poly.type
_entity_poly.pdbx_seq_one_letter_code
_entity_poly.pdbx_strand_id
1 'polypeptide(L)'
;NFADFFKGVLGGDPIKSISDLIADFKLPPEQKLEFQQAAAALEERREEIEAARDQAIADIQGQNIRAETSSSDTFVRRARPAFLWMMILAMGVDLIIFPLLNLATHRGLVILEIPPAYLELFGTAFLGYVGARTWEKAKGKD
;
A
#
# COMPACT_ATOMS: atom_id res chain seq x y z
N ASN A 1 8.41 -34.33 -20.96
CA ASN A 1 9.30 -33.21 -20.62
C ASN A 1 9.01 -32.81 -19.17
N PHE A 2 9.86 -33.20 -18.22
CA PHE A 2 9.58 -33.11 -16.77
C PHE A 2 9.75 -31.69 -16.21
N ALA A 3 10.56 -30.86 -16.89
CA ALA A 3 10.78 -29.47 -16.53
C ALA A 3 9.57 -28.56 -16.84
N ASP A 4 8.80 -28.87 -17.89
CA ASP A 4 7.60 -28.09 -18.26
C ASP A 4 6.45 -28.33 -17.27
N PHE A 5 6.35 -29.54 -16.72
CA PHE A 5 5.35 -29.91 -15.72
C PHE A 5 5.47 -29.09 -14.43
N PHE A 6 6.69 -28.93 -13.89
CA PHE A 6 6.93 -28.13 -12.68
C PHE A 6 6.73 -26.63 -12.91
N LYS A 7 6.98 -26.15 -14.13
CA LYS A 7 6.80 -24.73 -14.49
C LYS A 7 5.31 -24.35 -14.60
N GLY A 8 4.46 -25.28 -15.03
CA GLY A 8 3.00 -25.11 -15.09
C GLY A 8 2.32 -25.15 -13.72
N VAL A 9 2.77 -26.03 -12.82
CA VAL A 9 2.17 -26.21 -11.48
C VAL A 9 2.51 -25.08 -10.50
N LEU A 10 3.67 -24.44 -10.64
CA LEU A 10 4.15 -23.42 -9.69
C LEU A 10 4.02 -21.98 -10.18
N GLY A 11 3.75 -21.75 -11.48
CA GLY A 11 3.78 -20.41 -12.07
C GLY A 11 2.57 -20.03 -12.92
N GLY A 12 1.58 -20.92 -13.09
CA GLY A 12 0.36 -20.66 -13.85
C GLY A 12 -0.89 -20.84 -12.99
N ASP A 13 -1.99 -20.20 -13.37
CA ASP A 13 -3.30 -20.31 -12.72
C ASP A 13 -3.59 -21.77 -12.34
N PRO A 14 -3.73 -22.10 -11.04
CA PRO A 14 -3.95 -23.47 -10.59
C PRO A 14 -5.25 -24.06 -11.16
N ILE A 15 -6.18 -23.21 -11.61
CA ILE A 15 -7.42 -23.59 -12.28
C ILE A 15 -7.16 -24.29 -13.62
N LYS A 16 -6.17 -23.84 -14.40
CA LYS A 16 -5.81 -24.48 -15.68
C LYS A 16 -5.16 -25.83 -15.43
N SER A 17 -4.29 -25.92 -14.42
CA SER A 17 -3.67 -27.19 -14.04
C SER A 17 -4.70 -28.22 -13.55
N ILE A 18 -5.72 -27.80 -12.80
CA ILE A 18 -6.79 -28.70 -12.36
C ILE A 18 -7.71 -29.09 -13.52
N SER A 19 -8.06 -28.14 -14.40
CA SER A 19 -8.88 -28.39 -15.59
C SER A 19 -8.19 -29.34 -16.58
N ASP A 20 -6.88 -29.21 -16.77
CA ASP A 20 -6.08 -30.07 -17.65
C ASP A 20 -5.95 -31.49 -17.06
N LEU A 21 -5.79 -31.63 -15.74
CA LEU A 21 -5.78 -32.93 -15.06
C LEU A 21 -7.13 -33.65 -15.13
N ILE A 22 -8.24 -32.91 -15.16
CA ILE A 22 -9.60 -33.45 -15.32
C ILE A 22 -9.89 -33.84 -16.78
N ALA A 23 -9.30 -33.14 -17.75
CA ALA A 23 -9.42 -33.46 -19.17
C ALA A 23 -8.66 -34.74 -19.57
N ASP A 24 -7.54 -35.02 -18.90
CA ASP A 24 -6.68 -36.18 -19.18
C ASP A 24 -7.26 -37.50 -18.62
N PHE A 25 -8.18 -37.42 -17.64
CA PHE A 25 -8.90 -38.59 -17.13
C PHE A 25 -10.20 -38.85 -17.92
N LYS A 26 -10.27 -40.00 -18.60
CA LYS A 26 -11.52 -40.54 -19.20
C LYS A 26 -12.53 -40.90 -18.11
N LEU A 27 -13.27 -39.90 -17.63
CA LEU A 27 -14.36 -40.06 -16.68
C LEU A 27 -15.72 -40.19 -17.42
N PRO A 28 -16.66 -41.03 -16.93
CA PRO A 28 -18.02 -41.16 -17.46
C PRO A 28 -18.80 -39.84 -17.37
N PRO A 29 -19.78 -39.60 -18.26
CA PRO A 29 -20.44 -38.30 -18.46
C PRO A 29 -21.17 -37.75 -17.22
N GLU A 30 -21.57 -38.60 -16.27
CA GLU A 30 -22.28 -38.16 -15.05
C GLU A 30 -21.37 -37.47 -14.03
N GLN A 31 -20.13 -37.93 -13.83
CA GLN A 31 -19.22 -37.33 -12.83
C GLN A 31 -18.73 -35.94 -13.24
N LYS A 32 -18.64 -35.66 -14.54
CA LYS A 32 -18.28 -34.33 -15.06
C LYS A 32 -19.29 -33.25 -14.66
N LEU A 33 -20.56 -33.62 -14.50
CA LEU A 33 -21.62 -32.70 -14.07
C LEU A 33 -21.46 -32.35 -12.59
N GLU A 34 -21.15 -33.33 -11.75
CA GLU A 34 -20.87 -33.11 -10.32
C GLU A 34 -19.62 -32.27 -10.10
N PHE A 35 -18.56 -32.50 -10.88
CA PHE A 35 -17.35 -31.66 -10.83
C PHE A 35 -17.59 -30.23 -11.34
N GLN A 36 -18.48 -30.02 -12.32
CA GLN A 36 -18.88 -28.67 -12.74
C GLN A 36 -19.70 -27.95 -11.67
N GLN A 37 -20.59 -28.65 -10.99
CA GLN A 37 -21.37 -28.08 -9.87
C GLN A 37 -20.46 -27.78 -8.67
N ALA A 38 -19.51 -28.66 -8.37
CA ALA A 38 -18.50 -28.41 -7.34
C ALA A 38 -17.57 -27.25 -7.71
N ALA A 39 -17.20 -27.10 -8.99
CA ALA A 39 -16.43 -25.96 -9.47
C ALA A 39 -17.20 -24.65 -9.34
N ALA A 40 -18.47 -24.61 -9.76
CA ALA A 40 -19.32 -23.42 -9.62
C ALA A 40 -19.54 -23.02 -8.15
N ALA A 41 -19.75 -23.99 -7.25
CA ALA A 41 -19.88 -23.72 -5.82
C ALA A 41 -18.56 -23.24 -5.17
N LEU A 42 -17.42 -23.66 -5.69
CA LEU A 42 -16.10 -23.18 -5.26
C LEU A 42 -15.81 -21.77 -5.79
N GLU A 43 -16.26 -21.45 -7.00
CA GLU A 43 -16.18 -20.11 -7.58
C GLU A 43 -16.99 -19.11 -6.75
N GLU A 44 -18.24 -19.43 -6.40
CA GLU A 44 -19.09 -18.60 -5.54
C GLU A 44 -18.43 -18.32 -4.18
N ARG A 45 -17.90 -19.37 -3.51
CA ARG A 45 -17.19 -19.20 -2.23
C ARG A 45 -15.91 -18.36 -2.36
N ARG A 46 -15.23 -18.39 -3.50
CA ARG A 46 -14.05 -17.55 -3.73
C ARG A 46 -14.44 -16.09 -3.88
N GLU A 47 -15.48 -15.80 -4.65
CA GLU A 47 -16.02 -14.45 -4.81
C GLU A 47 -16.43 -13.85 -3.46
N GLU A 48 -17.08 -14.64 -2.60
CA GLU A 48 -17.43 -14.21 -1.23
C GLU A 48 -16.19 -13.89 -0.38
N ILE A 49 -15.15 -14.73 -0.44
CA ILE A 49 -13.90 -14.53 0.30
C ILE A 49 -13.13 -13.31 -0.23
N GLU A 50 -13.09 -13.12 -1.55
CA GLU A 50 -12.45 -11.96 -2.18
C GLU A 50 -13.20 -10.67 -1.81
N ALA A 51 -14.52 -10.67 -1.88
CA ALA A 51 -15.34 -9.54 -1.45
C ALA A 51 -15.14 -9.21 0.04
N ALA A 52 -15.10 -10.21 0.91
CA ALA A 52 -14.84 -10.02 2.33
C ALA A 52 -13.42 -9.51 2.61
N ARG A 53 -12.43 -10.00 1.85
CA ARG A 53 -11.03 -9.53 1.94
C ARG A 53 -10.91 -8.07 1.52
N ASP A 54 -11.56 -7.68 0.44
CA ASP A 54 -11.53 -6.30 -0.06
C ASP A 54 -12.18 -5.33 0.93
N GLN A 55 -13.29 -5.74 1.54
CA GLN A 55 -13.93 -4.98 2.63
C GLN A 55 -13.00 -4.85 3.85
N ALA A 56 -12.35 -5.93 4.26
CA ALA A 56 -11.41 -5.90 5.38
C ALA A 56 -10.20 -4.99 5.10
N ILE A 57 -9.65 -5.02 3.87
CA ILE A 57 -8.56 -4.13 3.45
C ILE A 57 -9.02 -2.67 3.48
N ALA A 58 -10.21 -2.37 2.95
CA ALA A 58 -10.78 -1.02 2.95
C ALA A 58 -11.01 -0.51 4.38
N ASP A 59 -11.49 -1.36 5.29
CA ASP A 59 -11.67 -1.00 6.69
C ASP A 59 -10.34 -0.78 7.40
N ILE A 60 -9.33 -1.63 7.20
CA ILE A 60 -7.98 -1.44 7.76
C ILE A 60 -7.39 -0.10 7.31
N GLN A 61 -7.53 0.26 6.03
CA GLN A 61 -7.07 1.55 5.51
C GLN A 61 -7.83 2.73 6.15
N GLY A 62 -9.11 2.57 6.46
CA GLY A 62 -9.95 3.59 7.08
C GLY A 62 -9.79 3.71 8.60
N GLN A 63 -9.30 2.68 9.28
CA GLN A 63 -9.25 2.62 10.75
C GLN A 63 -8.39 3.75 11.35
N ASN A 64 -7.20 4.03 10.81
CA ASN A 64 -6.35 5.12 11.31
C ASN A 64 -7.02 6.49 11.15
N ILE A 65 -7.73 6.69 10.04
CA ILE A 65 -8.43 7.95 9.76
C ILE A 65 -9.60 8.16 10.73
N ARG A 66 -10.37 7.09 10.97
CA ARG A 66 -11.50 7.08 11.90
C ARG A 66 -11.02 7.29 13.34
N ALA A 67 -9.93 6.63 13.74
CA ALA A 67 -9.30 6.75 15.06
C ALA A 67 -8.75 8.17 15.34
N GLU A 68 -8.13 8.80 14.34
CA GLU A 68 -7.69 10.20 14.45
C GLU A 68 -8.89 11.15 14.56
N THR A 69 -9.95 10.91 13.77
CA THR A 69 -11.14 11.78 13.75
C THR A 69 -11.97 11.69 15.04
N SER A 70 -12.02 10.51 15.66
CA SER A 70 -12.72 10.26 16.93
C SER A 70 -11.95 10.72 18.16
N SER A 71 -10.68 11.09 18.03
CA SER A 71 -9.87 11.60 19.13
C SER A 71 -10.46 12.90 19.70
N SER A 72 -10.60 12.97 21.02
CA SER A 72 -11.09 14.14 21.74
C SER A 72 -10.09 15.30 21.72
N ASP A 73 -8.81 15.02 21.47
CA ASP A 73 -7.78 16.03 21.35
C ASP A 73 -7.84 16.74 19.99
N THR A 74 -7.94 18.07 20.03
CA THR A 74 -8.02 18.92 18.84
C THR A 74 -6.74 18.86 18.00
N PHE A 75 -5.59 18.63 18.61
CA PHE A 75 -4.31 18.53 17.91
C PHE A 75 -4.17 17.22 17.14
N VAL A 76 -4.55 16.09 17.74
CA VAL A 76 -4.55 14.77 17.08
C VAL A 76 -5.57 14.71 15.96
N ARG A 77 -6.78 15.22 16.18
CA ARG A 77 -7.87 15.22 15.19
C ARG A 77 -7.53 15.99 13.91
N ARG A 78 -6.65 16.98 14.00
CA ARG A 78 -6.29 17.87 12.89
C ARG A 78 -4.85 17.70 12.43
N ALA A 79 -4.15 16.62 12.82
CA ALA A 79 -2.75 16.44 12.50
C ALA A 79 -2.47 16.47 10.98
N ARG A 80 -3.23 15.70 10.18
CA ARG A 80 -3.10 15.68 8.71
C ARG A 80 -3.38 17.05 8.05
N PRO A 81 -4.53 17.71 8.33
CA PRO A 81 -4.76 19.06 7.83
C PRO A 81 -3.73 20.09 8.31
N ALA A 82 -3.29 20.01 9.57
CA ALA A 82 -2.35 20.97 10.15
C ALA A 82 -0.97 20.91 9.46
N PHE A 83 -0.46 19.72 9.16
CA PHE A 83 0.76 19.57 8.38
C PHE A 83 0.66 20.26 7.01
N LEU A 84 -0.46 20.07 6.31
CA LEU A 84 -0.71 20.73 5.03
C LEU A 84 -0.73 22.27 5.17
N TRP A 85 -1.41 22.79 6.19
CA TRP A 85 -1.42 24.24 6.46
C TRP A 85 -0.04 24.79 6.77
N MET A 86 0.79 24.05 7.50
CA MET A 86 2.18 24.43 7.77
C MET A 86 3.02 24.47 6.49
N MET A 87 2.84 23.51 5.58
CA MET A 87 3.53 23.51 4.28
C MET A 87 3.08 24.68 3.39
N ILE A 88 1.77 24.95 3.33
CA ILE A 88 1.23 26.11 2.61
C ILE A 88 1.79 27.40 3.19
N LEU A 89 1.87 27.50 4.53
CA LEU A 89 2.43 28.66 5.22
C LEU A 89 3.92 28.81 4.92
N ALA A 90 4.72 27.75 5.02
CA ALA A 90 6.14 27.76 4.71
C ALA A 90 6.39 28.20 3.26
N MET A 91 5.62 27.65 2.32
CA MET A 91 5.69 28.03 0.91
C MET A 91 5.25 29.47 0.67
N GLY A 92 4.22 29.96 1.38
CA GLY A 92 3.80 31.36 1.31
C GLY A 92 4.86 32.33 1.85
N VAL A 93 5.52 31.97 2.96
CA VAL A 93 6.65 32.75 3.49
C VAL A 93 7.78 32.81 2.47
N ASP A 94 8.13 31.67 1.86
CA ASP A 94 9.24 31.58 0.93
C ASP A 94 8.98 32.32 -0.40
N LEU A 95 7.78 32.12 -0.98
CA LEU A 95 7.44 32.63 -2.31
C LEU A 95 6.87 34.06 -2.30
N ILE A 96 6.34 34.54 -1.18
CA ILE A 96 5.69 35.86 -1.11
C ILE A 96 6.44 36.78 -0.14
N ILE A 97 6.67 36.33 1.10
CA ILE A 97 7.20 37.21 2.15
C ILE A 97 8.68 37.55 1.90
N PHE A 98 9.53 36.55 1.63
CA PHE A 98 10.95 36.81 1.38
C PHE A 98 11.20 37.73 0.17
N PRO A 99 10.54 37.54 -1.00
CA PRO A 99 10.67 38.47 -2.13
C PRO A 99 10.21 39.90 -1.81
N LEU A 100 9.09 40.06 -1.09
CA LEU A 100 8.61 41.38 -0.68
C LEU A 100 9.59 42.07 0.28
N LEU A 101 10.15 41.34 1.24
CA LEU A 101 11.16 41.87 2.15
C LEU A 101 12.43 42.27 1.41
N ASN A 102 12.88 41.47 0.43
CA ASN A 102 14.03 41.81 -0.40
C ASN A 102 13.79 43.08 -1.23
N LEU A 103 12.60 43.23 -1.82
CA LEU A 103 12.21 44.44 -2.54
C LEU A 103 12.23 45.67 -1.62
N ALA A 104 11.74 45.53 -0.39
CA ALA A 104 11.64 46.63 0.57
C ALA A 104 12.98 47.01 1.23
N THR A 105 13.90 46.06 1.44
CA THR A 105 15.17 46.30 2.14
C THR A 105 16.38 46.42 1.22
N HIS A 106 16.29 45.98 -0.04
CA HIS A 106 17.40 45.95 -1.00
C HIS A 106 18.67 45.24 -0.50
N ARG A 107 18.56 44.39 0.53
CA ARG A 107 19.73 43.76 1.18
C ARG A 107 20.18 42.45 0.54
N GLY A 108 19.42 41.90 -0.40
CA GLY A 108 19.63 40.54 -0.88
C GLY A 108 19.28 39.52 0.20
N LEU A 109 18.65 38.42 -0.18
CA LEU A 109 18.37 37.34 0.76
C LEU A 109 19.59 36.43 0.87
N VAL A 110 20.00 36.12 2.10
CA VAL A 110 21.04 35.11 2.34
C VAL A 110 20.39 33.74 2.25
N ILE A 111 20.80 32.96 1.25
CA ILE A 111 20.37 31.57 1.12
C ILE A 111 21.12 30.77 2.19
N LEU A 112 20.38 30.25 3.17
CA LEU A 112 20.92 29.27 4.11
C LEU A 112 20.97 27.91 3.42
N GLU A 113 22.16 27.50 3.01
CA GLU A 113 22.38 26.14 2.52
C GLU A 113 22.39 25.17 3.71
N ILE A 114 21.61 24.10 3.61
CA ILE A 114 21.61 23.03 4.60
C ILE A 114 22.90 22.22 4.40
N PRO A 115 23.74 22.03 5.42
CA PRO A 115 24.96 21.25 5.26
C PRO A 115 24.66 19.81 4.83
N PRO A 116 25.40 19.25 3.85
CA PRO A 116 25.10 17.94 3.26
C PRO A 116 25.12 16.80 4.27
N ALA A 117 25.94 16.90 5.33
CA ALA A 117 26.00 15.92 6.41
C ALA A 117 24.63 15.71 7.11
N TYR A 118 23.80 16.74 7.22
CA TYR A 118 22.46 16.60 7.79
C TYR A 118 21.52 15.82 6.86
N LEU A 119 21.66 16.00 5.55
CA LEU A 119 20.87 15.27 4.56
C LEU A 119 21.26 13.78 4.52
N GLU A 120 22.55 13.48 4.64
CA GLU A 120 23.06 12.11 4.74
C GLU A 120 22.59 11.41 6.02
N LEU A 121 22.67 12.10 7.16
CA LEU A 121 22.16 11.58 8.43
C LEU A 121 20.64 11.33 8.38
N PHE A 122 19.89 12.27 7.79
CA PHE A 122 18.45 12.11 7.59
C PHE A 122 18.15 10.90 6.69
N GLY A 123 18.83 10.79 5.56
CA GLY A 123 18.64 9.70 4.61
C GLY A 123 18.94 8.33 5.21
N THR A 124 20.05 8.20 5.94
CA THR A 124 20.42 6.94 6.61
C THR A 124 19.43 6.55 7.71
N ALA A 125 19.01 7.50 8.55
CA ALA A 125 18.01 7.24 9.59
C ALA A 125 16.65 6.85 9.01
N PHE A 126 16.19 7.57 7.97
CA PHE A 126 14.91 7.30 7.32
C PHE A 126 14.90 5.95 6.61
N LEU A 127 15.98 5.60 5.91
CA LEU A 127 16.14 4.30 5.28
C LEU A 127 16.15 3.17 6.31
N GLY A 128 16.81 3.36 7.45
CA GLY A 128 16.79 2.43 8.57
C GLY A 128 15.39 2.19 9.13
N TYR A 129 14.62 3.26 9.35
CA TYR A 129 13.24 3.17 9.82
C TYR A 129 12.31 2.48 8.81
N VAL A 130 12.38 2.87 7.54
CA VAL A 130 11.57 2.25 6.47
C VAL A 130 11.93 0.77 6.33
N GLY A 131 13.22 0.43 6.37
CA GLY A 131 13.69 -0.95 6.35
C GLY A 131 13.19 -1.77 7.54
N ALA A 132 13.24 -1.22 8.76
CA ALA A 132 12.69 -1.87 9.94
C ALA A 132 11.18 -2.10 9.80
N ARG A 133 10.44 -1.11 9.29
CA ARG A 133 8.98 -1.19 9.12
C ARG A 133 8.57 -2.20 8.04
N THR A 134 9.29 -2.26 6.92
CA THR A 134 9.01 -3.26 5.87
C THR A 134 9.34 -4.68 6.35
N TRP A 135 10.37 -4.82 7.18
CA TRP A 135 10.72 -6.09 7.80
C TRP A 135 9.69 -6.58 8.83
N GLU A 136 9.12 -5.68 9.64
CA GLU A 136 8.01 -6.00 10.54
C GLU A 136 6.78 -6.53 9.79
N LYS A 137 6.40 -5.86 8.69
CA LYS A 137 5.32 -6.31 7.80
C LYS A 137 5.59 -7.68 7.19
N ALA A 138 6.80 -7.89 6.69
CA ALA A 138 7.20 -9.18 6.11
C ALA A 138 7.16 -10.33 7.13
N LYS A 139 7.35 -10.02 8.43
CA LYS A 139 7.25 -10.98 9.53
C LYS A 139 5.84 -11.15 10.09
N GLY A 140 4.84 -10.45 9.57
CA GLY A 140 3.45 -10.53 10.05
C GLY A 140 3.26 -10.04 11.49
N LYS A 141 4.10 -9.10 11.95
CA LYS A 141 3.97 -8.49 13.28
C LYS A 141 3.16 -7.18 13.27
N ASP A 142 2.51 -6.88 12.15
CA ASP A 142 1.64 -5.72 11.92
C ASP A 142 0.17 -6.16 11.77
#